data_AF-A0A7C5UAF5-F1
#
_entry.id   AF-A0A7C5UAF5-F1
#
_cell.length_a   1.000
_cell.length_b   1.000
_cell.length_c   1.000
_cell.angle_alpha   90.00
_cell.angle_beta   90.00
_cell.angle_gamma   90.00
#
_symmetry.space_group_name_H-M   'P 1'
#
loop_
_entity.id
_entity.type
_entity.pdbx_description
1 polymer ?
#
loop_
_entity_poly.entity_id
_entity_poly.type
_entity_poly.pdbx_seq_one_letter_code
_entity_poly.pdbx_strand_id
1 'polypeptide(L)'
;MRSYKTAGIQVRAYLQKTYFKVFVLLFLLALLMALMVASTLVGHIRLSFGELVKALRIAIADANLLSDEERIVIFFRLPRVFLSALVGISLAASGVGLQAMLRNPMADPYLIGISAGGALGAAFVALLEIHSSLLGISIQPFISFITAFSTAWLVALLGRVGGILRTDSVILSGVAVNAFLSSIISLMMYL
;
A
#
# COMPACT_ATOMS: atom_id res chain seq x y z
N MET A 1 51.77 5.54 -15.93
CA MET A 1 50.89 4.98 -16.98
C MET A 1 49.99 3.80 -16.53
N ARG A 2 50.33 2.95 -15.55
CA ARG A 2 49.44 1.87 -15.07
C ARG A 2 48.15 2.35 -14.39
N SER A 3 48.18 3.50 -13.69
CA SER A 3 47.03 4.04 -12.92
C SER A 3 45.84 4.48 -13.79
N TYR A 4 46.07 5.01 -14.99
CA TYR A 4 44.99 5.43 -15.91
C TYR A 4 44.18 4.25 -16.48
N LYS A 5 44.81 3.08 -16.70
CA LYS A 5 44.09 1.88 -17.18
C LYS A 5 43.17 1.29 -16.11
N THR A 6 43.57 1.33 -14.83
CA THR A 6 42.73 0.86 -13.72
C THR A 6 41.53 1.77 -13.47
N ALA A 7 41.69 3.09 -13.61
CA ALA A 7 40.58 4.05 -13.51
C ALA A 7 39.53 3.82 -14.61
N GLY A 8 39.95 3.57 -15.86
CA GLY A 8 39.02 3.29 -16.97
C GLY A 8 38.22 1.99 -16.80
N ILE A 9 38.82 0.94 -16.21
CA ILE A 9 38.14 -0.33 -15.91
C ILE A 9 37.12 -0.14 -14.78
N GLN A 10 37.46 0.61 -13.73
CA GLN A 10 36.53 0.90 -12.63
C GLN A 10 35.35 1.77 -13.08
N VAL A 11 35.58 2.77 -13.94
CA VAL A 11 34.50 3.60 -14.51
C VAL A 11 33.56 2.77 -15.39
N ARG A 12 34.09 1.89 -16.25
CA ARG A 12 33.25 0.99 -17.08
C ARG A 12 32.42 0.02 -16.23
N ALA A 13 33.00 -0.56 -15.18
CA ALA A 13 32.30 -1.45 -14.26
C ALA A 13 31.20 -0.71 -13.46
N TYR A 14 31.46 0.53 -13.04
CA TYR A 14 30.46 1.39 -12.40
C TYR A 14 29.31 1.74 -13.37
N LEU A 15 29.63 2.17 -14.59
CA LEU A 15 28.64 2.47 -15.62
C LEU A 15 27.78 1.25 -15.95
N GLN A 16 28.39 0.07 -16.14
CA GLN A 16 27.65 -1.17 -16.42
C GLN A 16 26.66 -1.54 -15.31
N LYS A 17 27.03 -1.38 -14.03
CA LYS A 17 26.11 -1.58 -12.90
C LYS A 17 24.98 -0.56 -12.90
N THR A 18 25.25 0.69 -13.26
CA THR A 18 24.22 1.75 -13.35
C THR A 18 23.26 1.48 -14.51
N TYR A 19 23.75 1.14 -15.70
CA TYR A 19 22.91 0.77 -16.85
C TYR A 19 22.02 -0.43 -16.52
N PHE A 20 22.56 -1.44 -15.84
CA PHE A 20 21.76 -2.61 -15.41
C PHE A 20 20.64 -2.21 -14.44
N LYS A 21 20.93 -1.37 -13.44
CA LYS A 21 19.89 -0.89 -12.49
C LYS A 21 18.81 -0.07 -13.19
N VAL A 22 19.19 0.85 -14.08
CA VAL A 22 18.24 1.66 -14.86
C VAL A 22 17.38 0.77 -15.75
N PHE A 23 18.00 -0.20 -16.43
CA PHE A 23 17.28 -1.17 -17.25
C PHE A 23 16.25 -1.97 -16.42
N VAL A 24 16.64 -2.48 -15.25
CA VAL A 24 15.74 -3.22 -14.35
C VAL A 24 14.58 -2.32 -13.88
N LEU A 25 14.84 -1.06 -13.52
CA LEU A 25 13.80 -0.13 -13.09
C LEU A 25 12.80 0.17 -14.22
N LEU A 26 13.29 0.43 -15.44
CA LEU A 26 12.43 0.66 -16.59
C LEU A 26 11.61 -0.59 -16.94
N PHE A 27 12.22 -1.78 -16.86
CA PHE A 27 11.52 -3.03 -17.06
C PHE A 27 10.41 -3.26 -16.04
N LEU A 28 10.67 -3.05 -14.74
CA LEU A 28 9.67 -3.20 -13.68
C LEU A 28 8.54 -2.17 -13.81
N LEU A 29 8.85 -0.94 -14.20
CA LEU A 29 7.85 0.09 -14.46
C LEU A 29 6.97 -0.29 -15.66
N ALA A 30 7.57 -0.77 -16.76
CA ALA A 30 6.81 -1.24 -17.92
C ALA A 30 5.93 -2.45 -17.57
N LEU A 31 6.46 -3.39 -16.77
CA LEU A 31 5.71 -4.54 -16.29
C LEU A 31 4.52 -4.12 -15.40
N LEU A 32 4.71 -3.16 -14.48
CA LEU A 32 3.63 -2.62 -13.66
C LEU A 32 2.53 -2.01 -14.54
N MET A 33 2.88 -1.18 -15.52
CA MET A 33 1.91 -0.59 -16.44
C MET A 33 1.15 -1.65 -17.25
N ALA A 34 1.86 -2.68 -17.74
CA ALA A 34 1.24 -3.79 -18.46
C ALA A 34 0.25 -4.56 -17.56
N LEU A 35 0.61 -4.81 -16.30
CA LEU A 35 -0.26 -5.48 -15.32
C LEU A 35 -1.48 -4.62 -14.95
N MET A 36 -1.35 -3.30 -14.87
CA MET A 36 -2.48 -2.40 -14.64
C MET A 36 -3.49 -2.47 -15.79
N VAL A 37 -3.01 -2.44 -17.04
CA VAL A 37 -3.88 -2.59 -18.22
C VAL A 37 -4.53 -3.98 -18.21
N ALA A 38 -3.75 -5.05 -18.04
CA ALA A 38 -4.27 -6.41 -17.98
C ALA A 38 -5.33 -6.59 -16.88
N SER A 39 -5.08 -6.06 -15.68
CA SER A 39 -6.02 -6.12 -14.55
C SER A 39 -7.33 -5.37 -14.83
N THR A 40 -7.33 -4.37 -15.71
CA THR A 40 -8.54 -3.63 -16.10
C THR A 40 -9.38 -4.43 -17.11
N LEU A 41 -8.70 -5.14 -18.01
CA LEU A 41 -9.31 -5.96 -19.06
C LEU A 41 -9.91 -7.27 -18.54
N VAL A 42 -9.34 -7.82 -17.46
CA VAL A 42 -9.81 -9.07 -16.84
C VAL A 42 -10.99 -8.79 -15.90
N GLY A 43 -12.13 -9.43 -16.16
CA GLY A 43 -13.31 -9.39 -15.28
C GLY A 43 -14.51 -10.10 -15.89
N HIS A 44 -15.65 -10.04 -15.20
CA HIS A 44 -16.90 -10.67 -15.65
C HIS A 44 -17.34 -10.13 -17.03
N ILE A 45 -17.24 -8.81 -17.21
CA ILE A 45 -17.35 -8.14 -18.51
C ILE A 45 -15.95 -8.09 -19.13
N ARG A 46 -15.79 -8.66 -20.33
CA ARG A 46 -14.54 -8.64 -21.10
C ARG A 46 -14.58 -7.49 -22.09
N LEU A 47 -13.74 -6.48 -21.87
CA LEU A 47 -13.50 -5.43 -22.87
C LEU A 47 -12.21 -5.76 -23.62
N SER A 48 -12.24 -5.55 -24.93
CA SER A 48 -11.02 -5.46 -25.74
C SER A 48 -10.25 -4.18 -25.42
N PHE A 49 -8.95 -4.16 -25.74
CA PHE A 49 -8.12 -2.97 -25.54
C PHE A 49 -8.67 -1.75 -26.31
N GLY A 50 -9.21 -1.96 -27.51
CA GLY A 50 -9.81 -0.88 -28.32
C GLY A 50 -11.05 -0.28 -27.66
N GLU A 51 -11.88 -1.09 -27.02
CA GLU A 51 -13.06 -0.63 -26.29
C GLU A 51 -12.68 0.11 -25.01
N LEU A 52 -11.64 -0.33 -24.28
CA LEU A 52 -11.14 0.40 -23.11
C LEU A 52 -10.69 1.83 -23.48
N VAL A 53 -9.96 2.00 -24.59
CA VAL A 53 -9.51 3.32 -25.05
C VAL A 53 -10.70 4.19 -25.47
N LYS A 54 -11.72 3.61 -26.12
CA LYS A 54 -12.95 4.32 -26.46
C LYS A 54 -13.70 4.75 -25.20
N ALA A 55 -13.93 3.84 -24.27
CA ALA A 55 -14.57 4.11 -22.99
C ALA A 55 -13.85 5.21 -22.21
N LEU A 56 -12.52 5.21 -22.18
CA LEU A 56 -11.72 6.28 -21.57
C LEU A 56 -11.95 7.64 -22.25
N ARG A 57 -11.96 7.70 -23.59
CA ARG A 57 -12.22 8.94 -24.32
C ARG A 57 -13.63 9.46 -24.08
N ILE A 58 -14.61 8.57 -24.07
CA ILE A 58 -16.02 8.91 -23.79
C ILE A 58 -16.15 9.42 -22.36
N ALA A 59 -15.54 8.74 -21.38
CA ALA A 59 -15.57 9.15 -19.98
C ALA A 59 -15.02 10.57 -19.75
N ILE A 60 -13.97 10.96 -20.49
CA ILE A 60 -13.37 12.30 -20.42
C ILE A 60 -14.25 13.35 -21.10
N ALA A 61 -14.90 13.00 -22.22
CA ALA A 61 -15.74 13.92 -22.98
C ALA A 61 -17.11 14.14 -22.33
N ASP A 62 -17.85 13.05 -22.12
CA ASP A 62 -19.12 13.03 -21.40
C ASP A 62 -19.39 11.62 -20.85
N ALA A 63 -19.22 11.46 -19.54
CA ALA A 63 -19.44 10.21 -18.83
C ALA A 63 -20.89 9.69 -18.94
N ASN A 64 -21.86 10.53 -19.35
CA ASN A 64 -23.24 10.10 -19.53
C ASN A 64 -23.44 9.17 -20.71
N LEU A 65 -22.56 9.23 -21.72
CA LEU A 65 -22.63 8.45 -22.94
C LEU A 65 -22.04 7.03 -22.79
N LEU A 66 -21.47 6.71 -21.63
CA LEU A 66 -20.94 5.38 -21.35
C LEU A 66 -22.07 4.37 -21.19
N SER A 67 -21.93 3.20 -21.82
CA SER A 67 -22.76 2.04 -21.52
C SER A 67 -22.56 1.57 -20.06
N ASP A 68 -23.52 0.85 -19.50
CA ASP A 68 -23.44 0.34 -18.12
C ASP A 68 -22.18 -0.51 -17.89
N GLU A 69 -21.80 -1.30 -18.90
CA GLU A 69 -20.59 -2.13 -18.88
C GLU A 69 -19.31 -1.29 -18.81
N GLU A 70 -19.21 -0.24 -19.64
CA GLU A 70 -18.07 0.68 -19.65
C GLU A 70 -18.01 1.50 -18.36
N ARG A 71 -19.16 1.91 -17.80
CA ARG A 71 -19.23 2.59 -16.49
C ARG A 71 -18.65 1.74 -15.38
N ILE A 72 -18.95 0.44 -15.34
CA ILE A 72 -18.39 -0.48 -14.34
C ILE A 72 -16.85 -0.50 -14.45
N VAL A 73 -16.32 -0.57 -15.67
CA VAL A 73 -14.87 -0.60 -15.86
C VAL A 73 -14.22 0.74 -15.48
N ILE A 74 -14.78 1.87 -15.91
CA ILE A 74 -14.22 3.20 -15.68
C ILE A 74 -14.36 3.66 -14.23
N PHE A 75 -15.49 3.41 -13.56
CA PHE A 75 -15.77 3.94 -12.22
C PHE A 75 -15.51 2.95 -11.08
N PHE A 76 -15.41 1.64 -11.35
CA PHE A 76 -15.14 0.65 -10.30
C PHE A 76 -13.79 -0.05 -10.49
N ARG A 77 -13.50 -0.55 -11.70
CA ARG A 77 -12.26 -1.32 -11.93
C ARG A 77 -11.03 -0.43 -11.99
N LEU A 78 -11.08 0.62 -12.80
CA LEU A 78 -9.93 1.50 -13.00
C LEU A 78 -9.49 2.16 -11.67
N PRO A 79 -10.38 2.74 -10.85
CA PRO A 79 -10.00 3.27 -9.54
C PRO A 79 -9.41 2.21 -8.61
N ARG A 80 -9.93 0.96 -8.64
CA ARG A 80 -9.39 -0.16 -7.84
C ARG A 80 -7.98 -0.56 -8.27
N VAL A 81 -7.68 -0.57 -9.57
CA VAL A 81 -6.34 -0.86 -10.10
C VAL A 81 -5.34 0.21 -9.66
N PHE A 82 -5.71 1.49 -9.78
CA PHE A 82 -4.88 2.59 -9.30
C PHE A 82 -4.68 2.53 -7.78
N LEU A 83 -5.74 2.27 -7.01
CA LEU A 83 -5.64 2.13 -5.56
C LEU A 83 -4.71 0.97 -5.18
N SER A 84 -4.77 -0.16 -5.88
CA SER A 84 -3.90 -1.31 -5.64
C SER A 84 -2.43 -0.99 -5.90
N ALA A 85 -2.13 -0.24 -6.96
CA ALA A 85 -0.78 0.25 -7.24
C ALA A 85 -0.29 1.22 -6.14
N LEU A 86 -1.12 2.18 -5.74
CA LEU A 86 -0.79 3.13 -4.67
C LEU A 86 -0.56 2.45 -3.31
N VAL A 87 -1.39 1.47 -2.96
CA VAL A 87 -1.23 0.66 -1.75
C VAL A 87 0.09 -0.13 -1.82
N GLY A 88 0.40 -0.76 -2.95
CA GLY A 88 1.67 -1.47 -3.14
C GLY A 88 2.89 -0.57 -2.99
N ILE A 89 2.87 0.63 -3.59
CA ILE A 89 3.93 1.65 -3.44
C ILE A 89 4.07 2.07 -1.97
N SER A 90 2.96 2.31 -1.29
CA SER A 90 2.94 2.76 0.11
C SER A 90 3.50 1.69 1.05
N LEU A 91 3.12 0.41 0.84
CA LEU A 91 3.63 -0.72 1.62
C LEU A 91 5.12 -0.94 1.37
N ALA A 92 5.58 -0.87 0.11
CA ALA A 92 7.00 -1.02 -0.22
C ALA A 92 7.85 0.11 0.40
N ALA A 93 7.38 1.36 0.32
CA ALA A 93 8.08 2.51 0.91
C ALA A 93 8.12 2.43 2.44
N SER A 94 7.00 2.06 3.08
CA SER A 94 6.93 1.84 4.52
C SER A 94 7.84 0.68 4.97
N GLY A 95 7.86 -0.42 4.23
CA GLY A 95 8.72 -1.59 4.48
C GLY A 95 10.19 -1.23 4.47
N VAL A 96 10.68 -0.58 3.40
CA VAL A 96 12.08 -0.14 3.30
C VAL A 96 12.41 0.89 4.39
N GLY A 97 11.50 1.81 4.69
CA GLY A 97 11.68 2.80 5.75
C GLY A 97 11.84 2.16 7.13
N LEU A 98 10.98 1.19 7.46
CA LEU A 98 11.04 0.47 8.73
C LEU A 98 12.28 -0.41 8.83
N GLN A 99 12.63 -1.13 7.75
CA GLN A 99 13.84 -1.95 7.68
C GLN A 99 15.11 -1.11 7.88
N ALA A 100 15.16 0.10 7.31
CA ALA A 100 16.27 1.04 7.51
C ALA A 100 16.32 1.58 8.94
N MET A 101 15.17 1.96 9.52
CA MET A 101 15.08 2.48 10.88
C MET A 101 15.51 1.44 11.93
N LEU A 102 15.00 0.21 11.80
CA LEU A 102 15.30 -0.89 12.71
C LEU A 102 16.62 -1.60 12.40
N ARG A 103 17.27 -1.26 11.27
CA ARG A 103 18.47 -1.93 10.74
C ARG A 103 18.29 -3.46 10.68
N ASN A 104 17.07 -3.89 10.34
CA ASN A 104 16.69 -5.29 10.34
C ASN A 104 15.94 -5.60 9.03
N PRO A 105 16.54 -6.37 8.10
CA PRO A 105 15.89 -6.70 6.83
C PRO A 105 14.68 -7.63 6.98
N MET A 106 14.48 -8.25 8.16
CA MET A 106 13.31 -9.06 8.49
C MET A 106 12.18 -8.24 9.14
N ALA A 107 12.37 -6.93 9.34
CA ALA A 107 11.33 -6.07 9.88
C ALA A 107 10.21 -5.86 8.85
N ASP A 108 8.99 -5.97 9.33
CA ASP A 108 7.77 -5.82 8.53
C ASP A 108 6.84 -4.74 9.16
N PRO A 109 6.24 -3.84 8.36
CA PRO A 109 5.37 -2.76 8.85
C PRO A 109 4.17 -3.21 9.70
N TYR A 110 3.70 -4.45 9.53
CA TYR A 110 2.58 -4.98 10.29
C TYR A 110 2.95 -5.29 11.75
N LEU A 111 4.24 -5.37 12.08
CA LEU A 111 4.73 -5.72 13.43
C LEU A 111 4.38 -4.69 14.52
N ILE A 112 4.15 -3.43 14.16
CA ILE A 112 3.85 -2.35 15.11
C ILE A 112 2.35 -2.16 15.40
N GLY A 113 1.52 -3.16 15.07
CA GLY A 113 0.10 -3.21 15.45
C GLY A 113 -0.83 -2.28 14.66
N ILE A 114 -0.31 -1.48 13.71
CA ILE A 114 -1.09 -0.54 12.87
C ILE A 114 -2.28 -1.24 12.21
N SER A 115 -2.08 -2.44 11.68
CA SER A 115 -3.12 -3.17 10.95
C SER A 115 -4.22 -3.69 11.87
N ALA A 116 -3.88 -4.14 13.07
CA ALA A 116 -4.87 -4.53 14.08
C ALA A 116 -5.66 -3.30 14.58
N GLY A 117 -4.99 -2.15 14.75
CA GLY A 117 -5.65 -0.88 15.06
C GLY A 117 -6.65 -0.46 13.99
N GLY A 118 -6.25 -0.49 12.71
CA GLY A 118 -7.14 -0.16 11.60
C GLY A 118 -8.32 -1.13 11.46
N ALA A 119 -8.08 -2.42 11.66
CA ALA A 119 -9.13 -3.43 11.68
C ALA A 119 -10.12 -3.21 12.83
N LEU A 120 -9.65 -2.81 14.02
CA LEU A 120 -10.51 -2.44 15.13
C LEU A 120 -11.42 -1.27 14.78
N GLY A 121 -10.88 -0.21 14.18
CA GLY A 121 -11.69 0.93 13.73
C GLY A 121 -12.75 0.53 12.71
N ALA A 122 -12.40 -0.32 11.74
CA ALA A 122 -13.36 -0.85 10.77
C ALA A 122 -14.45 -1.71 11.43
N ALA A 123 -14.06 -2.60 12.36
CA ALA A 123 -14.99 -3.42 13.12
C ALA A 123 -15.94 -2.56 13.97
N PHE A 124 -15.46 -1.46 14.56
CA PHE A 124 -16.27 -0.53 15.35
C PHE A 124 -17.33 0.18 14.52
N VAL A 125 -16.95 0.65 13.33
CA VAL A 125 -17.89 1.27 12.39
C VAL A 125 -18.94 0.27 11.91
N ALA A 126 -18.53 -0.96 11.65
CA ALA A 126 -19.43 -2.03 11.21
C ALA A 126 -20.42 -2.44 12.33
N LEU A 127 -19.93 -2.68 13.54
CA LEU A 127 -20.76 -3.12 14.67
C LEU A 127 -21.78 -2.05 15.10
N LEU A 128 -21.40 -0.77 15.09
CA LEU A 128 -22.29 0.33 15.46
C LEU A 128 -23.14 0.85 14.29
N GLU A 129 -23.05 0.21 13.12
CA GLU A 129 -23.80 0.59 11.92
C GLU A 129 -23.67 2.08 11.59
N ILE A 130 -22.45 2.62 11.66
CA ILE A 130 -22.21 4.04 11.43
C ILE A 130 -22.21 4.30 9.91
N HIS A 131 -23.34 4.78 9.40
CA HIS A 131 -23.55 5.10 7.98
C HIS A 131 -23.25 6.57 7.62
N SER A 132 -22.54 7.30 8.47
CA SER A 132 -22.23 8.70 8.19
C SER A 132 -21.19 8.86 7.09
N SER A 133 -21.33 9.93 6.32
CA SER A 133 -20.35 10.34 5.32
C SER A 133 -19.80 11.71 5.65
N LEU A 134 -18.51 11.90 5.40
CA LEU A 134 -17.81 13.17 5.51
C LEU A 134 -17.36 13.56 4.10
N LEU A 135 -17.82 14.71 3.60
CA LEU A 135 -17.51 15.20 2.24
C LEU A 135 -17.90 14.19 1.13
N GLY A 136 -18.96 13.40 1.34
CA GLY A 136 -19.41 12.37 0.38
C GLY A 136 -18.58 11.07 0.41
N ILE A 137 -17.60 10.95 1.32
CA ILE A 137 -16.80 9.75 1.54
C ILE A 137 -17.30 9.07 2.82
N SER A 138 -17.39 7.74 2.83
CA SER A 138 -17.70 6.98 4.06
C SER A 138 -16.76 7.36 5.20
N ILE A 139 -17.25 7.44 6.43
CA ILE A 139 -16.43 7.73 7.61
C ILE A 139 -15.48 6.58 7.97
N GLN A 140 -15.72 5.38 7.46
CA GLN A 140 -14.99 4.16 7.84
C GLN A 140 -13.47 4.25 7.67
N PRO A 141 -12.92 4.74 6.53
CA PRO A 141 -11.47 4.85 6.37
C PRO A 141 -10.85 5.85 7.35
N PHE A 142 -11.57 6.91 7.73
CA PHE A 142 -11.10 7.90 8.70
C PHE A 142 -10.98 7.31 10.11
N ILE A 143 -12.00 6.59 10.57
CA ILE A 143 -11.98 5.93 11.88
C ILE A 143 -10.90 4.83 11.89
N SER A 144 -10.78 4.06 10.81
CA SER A 144 -9.72 3.04 10.66
C SER A 144 -8.33 3.68 10.69
N PHE A 145 -8.14 4.84 10.07
CA PHE A 145 -6.87 5.55 10.09
C PHE A 145 -6.52 6.08 11.49
N ILE A 146 -7.47 6.73 12.18
CA ILE A 146 -7.25 7.29 13.52
C ILE A 146 -6.91 6.18 14.52
N THR A 147 -7.64 5.07 14.48
CA THR A 147 -7.39 3.90 15.35
C THR A 147 -6.04 3.25 15.04
N ALA A 148 -5.71 3.04 13.76
CA ALA A 148 -4.40 2.53 13.34
C ALA A 148 -3.23 3.42 13.83
N PHE A 149 -3.36 4.74 13.66
CA PHE A 149 -2.37 5.71 14.13
C PHE A 149 -2.23 5.69 15.66
N SER A 150 -3.35 5.67 16.38
CA SER A 150 -3.38 5.60 17.84
C SER A 150 -2.72 4.33 18.36
N THR A 151 -2.92 3.20 17.67
CA THR A 151 -2.25 1.94 18.01
C THR A 151 -0.74 2.01 17.77
N ALA A 152 -0.29 2.55 16.64
CA ALA A 152 1.14 2.75 16.41
C ALA A 152 1.77 3.65 17.49
N TRP A 153 1.08 4.72 17.86
CA TRP A 153 1.50 5.62 18.93
C TRP A 153 1.60 4.89 20.27
N LEU A 154 0.59 4.09 20.62
CA LEU A 154 0.59 3.27 21.84
C LEU A 154 1.77 2.27 21.85
N VAL A 155 2.02 1.56 20.76
CA VAL A 155 3.14 0.63 20.65
C VAL A 155 4.47 1.36 20.80
N ALA A 156 4.62 2.55 20.19
CA ALA A 156 5.82 3.36 20.34
C ALA A 156 6.02 3.87 21.78
N LEU A 157 4.95 4.18 22.51
CA LEU A 157 5.03 4.55 23.93
C LEU A 157 5.46 3.36 24.80
N LEU A 158 4.87 2.18 24.58
CA LEU A 158 5.18 0.97 25.35
C LEU A 158 6.58 0.43 25.04
N GLY A 159 7.03 0.56 23.80
CA GLY A 159 8.35 0.10 23.36
C GLY A 159 9.52 0.99 23.79
N ARG A 160 9.27 2.11 24.48
CA ARG A 160 10.32 3.00 25.00
C ARG A 160 10.84 2.48 26.34
N VAL A 161 12.11 2.13 26.38
CA VAL A 161 12.82 1.74 27.61
C VAL A 161 13.92 2.77 27.87
N GLY A 162 13.84 3.49 29.00
CA GLY A 162 14.79 4.56 29.33
C GLY A 162 14.76 5.76 28.37
N GLY A 163 13.60 6.03 27.75
CA GLY A 163 13.43 7.12 26.77
C GLY A 163 13.92 6.80 25.35
N ILE A 164 14.52 5.62 25.14
CA ILE A 164 15.05 5.18 23.85
C ILE A 164 14.14 4.08 23.28
N LEU A 165 13.86 4.15 21.98
CA LEU A 165 13.16 3.08 21.25
C LEU A 165 14.12 1.93 21.01
N ARG A 166 13.94 0.81 21.73
CA ARG A 166 14.72 -0.42 21.51
C ARG A 166 13.91 -1.36 20.62
N THR A 167 14.53 -1.88 19.56
CA THR A 167 13.85 -2.69 18.54
C THR A 167 13.16 -3.93 19.12
N ASP A 168 13.81 -4.62 20.05
CA ASP A 168 13.28 -5.76 20.80
C ASP A 168 12.02 -5.41 21.59
N SER A 169 12.05 -4.29 22.32
CA SER A 169 10.92 -3.80 23.10
C SER A 169 9.74 -3.39 22.22
N VAL A 170 9.98 -2.69 21.11
CA VAL A 170 8.93 -2.28 20.16
C VAL A 170 8.25 -3.49 19.54
N ILE A 171 9.00 -4.52 19.15
CA ILE A 171 8.45 -5.76 18.58
C ILE A 171 7.58 -6.48 19.63
N LEU A 172 8.07 -6.63 20.86
CA LEU A 172 7.32 -7.33 21.91
C LEU A 172 6.02 -6.58 22.30
N SER A 173 6.09 -5.25 22.41
CA SER A 173 4.90 -4.41 22.62
C SER A 173 3.93 -4.51 21.45
N GLY A 174 4.42 -4.51 20.21
CA GLY A 174 3.60 -4.65 19.01
C GLY A 174 2.82 -5.97 19.00
N VAL A 175 3.49 -7.10 19.28
CA VAL A 175 2.85 -8.42 19.37
C VAL A 175 1.80 -8.45 20.47
N ALA A 176 2.11 -7.92 21.66
CA ALA A 176 1.17 -7.89 22.78
C ALA A 176 -0.09 -7.05 22.47
N VAL A 177 0.09 -5.86 21.90
CA VAL A 177 -1.03 -4.99 21.49
C VAL A 177 -1.83 -5.62 20.36
N ASN A 178 -1.18 -6.25 19.38
CA ASN A 178 -1.87 -6.94 18.29
C ASN A 178 -2.76 -8.08 18.81
N ALA A 179 -2.24 -8.90 19.72
CA ALA A 179 -3.01 -9.97 20.35
C ALA A 179 -4.24 -9.42 21.10
N PHE A 180 -4.05 -8.37 21.91
CA PHE A 180 -5.13 -7.72 22.64
C PHE A 180 -6.21 -7.14 21.72
N LEU A 181 -5.81 -6.38 20.69
CA LEU A 181 -6.75 -5.81 19.74
C LEU A 181 -7.48 -6.88 18.92
N SER A 182 -6.78 -7.96 18.54
CA SER A 182 -7.39 -9.09 17.85
C SER A 182 -8.46 -9.77 18.71
N SER A 183 -8.24 -9.91 20.02
CA SER A 183 -9.28 -10.41 20.93
C SER A 183 -10.50 -9.50 20.98
N ILE A 184 -10.33 -8.18 20.97
CA ILE A 184 -11.44 -7.23 20.92
C ILE A 184 -12.20 -7.36 19.59
N ILE A 185 -11.49 -7.39 18.46
CA ILE A 185 -12.11 -7.57 17.14
C ILE A 185 -12.93 -8.87 17.10
N SER A 186 -12.39 -9.97 17.62
CA SER A 186 -13.11 -11.25 17.72
C SER A 186 -14.37 -11.15 18.58
N LEU A 187 -14.30 -10.45 19.72
CA LEU A 187 -15.49 -10.20 20.54
C LEU A 187 -16.55 -9.39 19.79
N MET A 188 -16.12 -8.35 19.05
CA MET A 188 -17.02 -7.51 18.26
C MET A 188 -17.67 -8.24 17.10
N MET A 189 -16.96 -9.19 16.47
CA MET A 189 -17.55 -10.02 15.41
C MET A 189 -18.58 -11.03 15.96
N TYR A 190 -18.50 -11.37 17.24
CA TYR A 190 -19.46 -12.26 17.88
C TYR A 190 -20.74 -11.55 18.32
N LEU A 191 -20.62 -10.28 18.73
CA LEU A 191 -21.74 -9.41 19.10
C LEU A 191 -22.55 -8.99 17.86
#